data_AF-A0A2V5KI31-F1
#
_entry.id   AF-A0A2V5KI31-F1
#
_cell.length_a   1.000
_cell.length_b   1.000
_cell.length_c   1.000
_cell.angle_alpha   90.00
_cell.angle_beta   90.00
_cell.angle_gamma   90.00
#
_symmetry.space_group_name_H-M   'P 1'
#
loop_
_entity.id
_entity.type
_entity.pdbx_description
1 polymer ?
#
loop_
_entity_poly.entity_id
_entity_poly.type
_entity_poly.pdbx_seq_one_letter_code
_entity_poly.pdbx_strand_id
1 'polypeptide(L)'
;MSSTIPTRAEIPESDKWDLTPLFTDVSKWQEDFAWLQRTYPKLQEWKGKVGESAQTLAAVLEFEKSLEVKMERVHHYASLQLAGDST
;
A
#
# COMPACT_ATOMS: atom_id res chain seq x y z
N MET A 1 -31.54 -29.02 -9.40
CA MET A 1 -30.13 -29.13 -9.01
C MET A 1 -29.74 -27.83 -8.34
N SER A 2 -29.46 -27.86 -7.03
CA SER A 2 -29.04 -26.65 -6.31
C SER A 2 -27.61 -26.33 -6.74
N SER A 3 -27.38 -25.19 -7.39
CA SER A 3 -26.04 -24.73 -7.74
C SER A 3 -25.43 -24.09 -6.51
N THR A 4 -24.40 -24.70 -5.94
CA THR A 4 -23.61 -24.11 -4.86
C THR A 4 -22.85 -22.91 -5.42
N ILE A 5 -22.83 -21.81 -4.68
CA ILE A 5 -22.03 -20.64 -5.01
C ILE A 5 -20.58 -20.96 -4.62
N PRO A 6 -19.59 -20.87 -5.53
CA PRO A 6 -18.21 -21.16 -5.20
C PRO A 6 -17.63 -20.11 -4.25
N THR A 7 -16.75 -20.54 -3.36
CA THR A 7 -15.91 -19.69 -2.52
C THR A 7 -14.78 -19.07 -3.34
N ARG A 8 -14.17 -17.97 -2.85
CA ARG A 8 -13.05 -17.32 -3.55
C ARG A 8 -11.88 -18.28 -3.81
N ALA A 9 -11.63 -19.22 -2.89
CA ALA A 9 -10.59 -20.23 -3.01
C ALA A 9 -10.84 -21.21 -4.17
N GLU A 10 -12.10 -21.48 -4.51
CA GLU A 10 -12.51 -22.40 -5.57
C GLU A 10 -12.52 -21.76 -6.97
N ILE A 11 -12.41 -20.43 -7.07
CA ILE A 11 -12.32 -19.71 -8.34
C ILE A 11 -10.94 -19.98 -8.99
N PRO A 12 -10.86 -20.23 -10.31
CA PRO A 12 -9.58 -20.34 -11.03
C PRO A 12 -8.73 -19.06 -10.92
N GLU A 13 -7.41 -19.20 -10.84
CA GLU A 13 -6.49 -18.04 -10.79
C GLU A 13 -6.61 -17.12 -12.01
N SER A 14 -6.96 -17.64 -13.19
CA SER A 14 -7.18 -16.85 -14.41
C SER A 14 -8.31 -15.82 -14.28
N ASP A 15 -9.23 -16.06 -13.35
CA ASP A 15 -10.42 -15.24 -13.12
C ASP A 15 -10.23 -14.33 -11.89
N LYS A 16 -9.04 -14.37 -11.27
CA LYS A 16 -8.64 -13.49 -10.16
C LYS A 16 -7.75 -12.36 -10.68
N TRP A 17 -7.73 -11.26 -9.95
CA TRP A 17 -6.75 -10.20 -10.21
C TRP A 17 -5.35 -10.70 -9.89
N ASP A 18 -4.41 -10.47 -10.81
CA ASP A 18 -2.99 -10.69 -10.55
C ASP A 18 -2.44 -9.51 -9.74
N LEU A 19 -2.14 -9.76 -8.46
CA LEU A 19 -1.59 -8.76 -7.54
C LEU A 19 -0.06 -8.80 -7.46
N THR A 20 0.61 -9.70 -8.19
CA THR A 20 2.07 -9.80 -8.21
C THR A 20 2.78 -8.51 -8.67
N PRO A 21 2.19 -7.65 -9.54
CA PRO A 21 2.78 -6.35 -9.86
C PRO A 21 2.80 -5.37 -8.68
N LEU A 22 1.93 -5.56 -7.67
CA LEU A 22 1.93 -4.80 -6.41
C LEU A 22 2.87 -5.46 -5.38
N PHE A 23 2.72 -6.75 -5.10
CA PHE A 23 3.66 -7.46 -4.25
C PHE A 23 3.74 -8.91 -4.69
N THR A 24 4.97 -9.44 -4.78
CA THR A 24 5.20 -10.84 -5.14
C THR A 24 4.55 -11.80 -4.14
N ASP A 25 4.48 -11.38 -2.88
CA ASP A 25 3.93 -12.14 -1.77
C ASP A 25 3.62 -11.20 -0.59
N VAL A 26 2.95 -11.77 0.43
CA VAL A 26 2.58 -11.05 1.65
C VAL A 26 3.79 -10.58 2.47
N SER A 27 4.93 -11.26 2.40
CA SER A 27 6.13 -10.84 3.14
C SER A 27 6.69 -9.52 2.56
N LYS A 28 6.66 -9.33 1.24
CA LYS A 28 7.02 -8.04 0.62
C LYS A 28 6.07 -6.90 0.98
N TRP A 29 4.78 -7.20 1.08
CA TRP A 29 3.82 -6.23 1.61
C TRP A 29 4.13 -5.87 3.08
N GLN A 30 4.46 -6.84 3.92
CA GLN A 30 4.82 -6.62 5.34
C GLN A 30 6.11 -5.80 5.49
N GLU A 31 7.12 -6.04 4.64
CA GLU A 31 8.36 -5.26 4.62
C GLU A 31 8.10 -3.77 4.37
N ASP A 32 7.30 -3.44 3.35
CA ASP A 32 6.96 -2.06 3.01
C ASP A 32 6.05 -1.41 4.05
N PHE A 33 5.10 -2.16 4.62
CA PHE A 33 4.29 -1.67 5.73
C PHE A 33 5.13 -1.35 6.97
N ALA A 34 6.07 -2.23 7.34
CA ALA A 34 6.99 -1.99 8.45
C ALA A 34 7.95 -0.81 8.18
N TRP A 35 8.34 -0.61 6.91
CA TRP A 35 9.09 0.60 6.52
C TRP A 35 8.26 1.87 6.73
N LEU A 36 6.99 1.88 6.30
CA LEU A 36 6.08 3.01 6.50
C LEU A 36 5.91 3.35 7.98
N GLN A 37 5.67 2.34 8.83
CA GLN A 37 5.52 2.53 10.28
C GLN A 37 6.74 3.21 10.92
N ARG A 38 7.94 2.90 10.44
CA ARG A 38 9.20 3.48 10.95
C ARG A 38 9.50 4.85 10.36
N THR A 39 9.14 5.10 9.10
CA THR A 39 9.52 6.31 8.38
C THR A 39 8.50 7.43 8.54
N TYR A 40 7.20 7.10 8.57
CA TYR A 40 6.13 8.09 8.69
C TYR A 40 6.29 9.06 9.88
N PRO A 41 6.69 8.62 11.10
CA PRO A 41 6.90 9.54 12.22
C PRO A 41 7.96 10.62 11.96
N LYS A 42 8.93 10.38 11.06
CA LYS A 42 9.96 11.38 10.70
C LYS A 42 9.38 12.60 10.01
N LEU A 43 8.14 12.53 9.51
CA LEU A 43 7.44 13.70 8.98
C LEU A 43 7.32 14.84 10.01
N GLN A 44 7.31 14.50 11.31
CA GLN A 44 7.31 15.49 12.39
C GLN A 44 8.56 16.37 12.41
N GLU A 45 9.70 15.90 11.89
CA GLU A 45 10.94 16.67 11.83
C GLU A 45 10.84 17.91 10.93
N TRP A 46 9.86 17.95 10.03
CA TRP A 46 9.60 19.04 9.09
C TRP A 46 8.60 20.08 9.61
N LYS A 47 7.96 19.83 10.76
CA LYS A 47 6.96 20.74 11.33
C LYS A 47 7.56 22.13 11.58
N GLY A 48 6.93 23.15 10.99
CA GLY A 48 7.38 24.54 11.10
C GLY A 48 8.54 24.93 10.16
N LYS A 49 9.12 23.99 9.42
CA LYS A 49 10.28 24.24 8.53
C LYS A 49 9.92 24.47 7.06
N VAL A 50 8.71 24.07 6.64
CA VAL A 50 8.25 24.10 5.24
C VAL A 50 8.43 25.49 4.58
N GLY A 51 8.27 26.57 5.35
CA GLY A 51 8.39 27.95 4.86
C GLY A 51 9.79 28.56 4.92
N GLU A 52 10.81 27.85 5.40
CA GLU A 52 12.16 28.41 5.60
C GLU A 52 12.86 28.75 4.27
N SER A 53 12.63 27.96 3.22
CA SER A 53 13.18 28.18 1.88
C SER A 53 12.50 27.31 0.83
N ALA A 54 12.69 27.63 -0.45
CA ALA A 54 12.25 26.78 -1.56
C ALA A 54 12.91 25.38 -1.51
N GLN A 55 14.17 25.31 -1.05
CA GLN A 55 14.90 24.06 -0.89
C GLN A 55 14.29 23.19 0.21
N THR A 56 13.89 23.79 1.33
CA THR A 56 13.21 23.07 2.43
C THR A 56 11.85 22.55 1.97
N LEU A 57 11.07 23.35 1.25
CA LEU A 57 9.80 22.90 0.66
C LEU A 57 9.99 21.72 -0.29
N ALA A 58 10.96 21.80 -1.21
CA ALA A 58 11.23 20.71 -2.15
C ALA A 58 11.62 19.41 -1.43
N ALA A 59 12.44 19.49 -0.38
CA ALA A 59 12.84 18.32 0.41
C ALA A 59 11.65 17.67 1.14
N VAL A 60 10.72 18.47 1.66
CA VAL A 60 9.49 17.97 2.30
C VAL A 60 8.61 17.24 1.30
N LEU A 61 8.37 17.84 0.12
CA LEU A 61 7.52 17.26 -0.92
C LEU A 61 8.10 15.95 -1.46
N GLU A 62 9.42 15.86 -1.66
CA GLU A 62 10.05 14.61 -2.08
C GLU A 62 9.95 13.51 -1.00
N PHE A 63 10.10 13.90 0.26
CA PHE A 63 9.94 12.97 1.37
C PHE A 63 8.49 12.46 1.48
N GLU A 64 7.50 13.36 1.44
CA GLU A 64 6.08 13.02 1.41
C GLU A 64 5.74 12.09 0.25
N LYS A 65 6.15 12.44 -0.97
CA LYS A 65 5.92 11.63 -2.17
C LYS A 65 6.47 10.21 -2.02
N SER A 66 7.64 10.06 -1.39
CA SER A 66 8.22 8.74 -1.14
C SER A 66 7.38 7.87 -0.19
N LEU A 67 6.70 8.50 0.78
CA LEU A 67 5.75 7.83 1.68
C LEU A 67 4.47 7.49 0.92
N GLU A 68 3.90 8.45 0.19
CA GLU A 68 2.62 8.32 -0.52
C GLU A 68 2.64 7.15 -1.50
N VAL A 69 3.65 7.05 -2.36
CA VAL A 69 3.79 5.94 -3.33
C VAL A 69 3.75 4.57 -2.64
N LYS A 70 4.39 4.44 -1.47
CA LYS A 70 4.38 3.19 -0.70
C LYS A 70 3.06 2.97 0.01
N MET A 71 2.45 4.01 0.59
CA MET A 71 1.14 3.93 1.23
C MET A 71 0.06 3.50 0.25
N GLU A 72 0.03 4.08 -0.95
CA GLU A 72 -0.90 3.69 -2.02
C GLU A 72 -0.74 2.22 -2.40
N ARG A 73 0.50 1.77 -2.63
CA ARG A 73 0.77 0.38 -3.02
C ARG A 73 0.33 -0.60 -1.95
N VAL A 74 0.66 -0.34 -0.68
CA VAL A 74 0.25 -1.14 0.49
C VAL A 74 -1.28 -1.16 0.64
N HIS A 75 -1.93 0.00 0.50
CA HIS A 75 -3.38 0.12 0.61
C HIS A 75 -4.10 -0.64 -0.50
N HIS A 76 -3.71 -0.43 -1.76
CA HIS A 76 -4.35 -1.07 -2.90
C HIS A 76 -4.24 -2.59 -2.82
N TYR A 77 -3.07 -3.13 -2.45
CA TYR A 77 -2.93 -4.58 -2.26
C TYR A 77 -3.92 -5.12 -1.23
N ALA A 78 -4.01 -4.51 -0.04
CA ALA A 78 -4.92 -4.94 1.00
C ALA A 78 -6.40 -4.76 0.61
N SER A 79 -6.74 -3.64 -0.04
CA SER A 79 -8.09 -3.34 -0.49
C SER A 79 -8.57 -4.31 -1.57
N LEU A 80 -7.71 -4.66 -2.53
CA LEU A 80 -8.05 -5.60 -3.60
C LEU A 80 -8.24 -7.03 -3.07
N GLN A 81 -7.44 -7.43 -2.08
CA GLN A 81 -7.63 -8.70 -1.36
C GLN A 81 -8.99 -8.73 -0.65
N LEU A 82 -9.31 -7.69 0.12
CA LEU A 82 -10.59 -7.57 0.83
C LEU A 82 -11.80 -7.53 -0.11
N ALA A 83 -11.66 -6.88 -1.27
CA ALA A 83 -12.71 -6.83 -2.29
C ALA A 83 -12.92 -8.19 -2.96
N GLY A 84 -11.87 -9.03 -3.03
CA GLY A 84 -11.95 -10.39 -3.56
C GLY A 84 -12.65 -11.36 -2.60
N ASP A 85 -12.43 -11.21 -1.30
CA ASP A 85 -13.14 -11.91 -0.23
C ASP A 85 -13.08 -11.08 1.07
N SER A 86 -14.23 -10.79 1.66
CA SER A 86 -14.35 -9.93 2.85
C SER A 86 -14.65 -10.69 4.14
N THR A 87 -14.58 -12.03 4.11
CA THR A 87 -14.91 -12.91 5.24
C THR A 87 -13.69 -13.46 5.97
#